data_AF-A0A0H5QHE6-F1
#
_entry.id   AF-A0A0H5QHE6-F1
#
_cell.length_a   1.000
_cell.length_b   1.000
_cell.length_c   1.000
_cell.angle_alpha   90.00
_cell.angle_beta   90.00
_cell.angle_gamma   90.00
#
_symmetry.space_group_name_H-M   'P 1'
#
loop_
_entity.id
_entity.type
_entity.pdbx_description
1 polymer ?
#
loop_
_entity_poly.entity_id
_entity_poly.type
_entity_poly.pdbx_seq_one_letter_code
_entity_poly.pdbx_strand_id
1 'polypeptide(L)'
;MMAQFMAIGLSPDKAIIFRQSSVAAHSQLHWILSNYAPIGHLKRMTQFKSRGGNNGLSLGIFSYPVLQAADILLYNTEGVPVGHDQLQHLELSRQIATSFNHLVDGQLFTVPEPIAGRIPRVMSLRDGLKKMSKSDPSAMSRIHITDNNDEIKLKIRKATTDSIGNISYDESQRPEISNLVRIMAELTDQAPEQVCEKFDGCTTVQFKDQLTERLIELITPMRDTYHRVRADQAYLNHIFASNADRANVQAERTLARVHTALGLAPLETETVLPNRNLSYSKPAFD
;
A
#
# COMPACT_ATOMS: atom_id res chain seq x y z
N MET A 1 1.46 -3.90 -10.62
CA MET A 1 0.72 -3.80 -9.33
C MET A 1 -0.34 -4.87 -9.15
N MET A 2 -1.38 -4.99 -9.99
CA MET A 2 -2.41 -6.05 -9.82
C MET A 2 -1.81 -7.46 -9.64
N ALA A 3 -0.94 -7.88 -10.55
CA ALA A 3 -0.26 -9.18 -10.44
C ALA A 3 0.56 -9.34 -9.14
N GLN A 4 1.10 -8.25 -8.58
CA GLN A 4 1.83 -8.28 -7.31
C GLN A 4 0.87 -8.42 -6.12
N PHE A 5 -0.28 -7.75 -6.13
CA PHE A 5 -1.31 -7.94 -5.11
C PHE A 5 -1.83 -9.37 -5.10
N MET A 6 -2.09 -9.93 -6.29
CA MET A 6 -2.51 -11.32 -6.41
C MET A 6 -1.42 -12.31 -5.96
N ALA A 7 -0.16 -12.02 -6.28
CA ALA A 7 0.98 -12.83 -5.85
C ALA A 7 1.12 -12.91 -4.33
N ILE A 8 0.77 -11.86 -3.59
CA ILE A 8 0.76 -11.86 -2.11
C ILE A 8 -0.57 -12.36 -1.51
N GLY A 9 -1.47 -12.90 -2.34
CA GLY A 9 -2.70 -13.55 -1.87
C GLY A 9 -3.96 -12.67 -1.86
N LEU A 10 -3.91 -11.42 -2.34
CA LEU A 10 -5.15 -10.64 -2.50
C LEU A 10 -6.00 -11.22 -3.64
N SER A 11 -7.19 -11.70 -3.29
CA SER A 11 -8.17 -12.19 -4.26
C SER A 11 -9.02 -11.03 -4.80
N PRO A 12 -9.08 -10.81 -6.13
CA PRO A 12 -9.93 -9.77 -6.74
C PRO A 12 -11.43 -10.04 -6.56
N ASP A 13 -11.82 -11.28 -6.24
CA ASP A 13 -13.20 -11.64 -5.95
C ASP A 13 -13.61 -11.10 -4.57
N LYS A 14 -12.69 -11.16 -3.60
CA LYS A 14 -12.90 -10.71 -2.21
C LYS A 14 -12.61 -9.22 -2.00
N ALA A 15 -11.64 -8.67 -2.72
CA ALA A 15 -11.22 -7.27 -2.61
C ALA A 15 -11.36 -6.56 -3.96
N ILE A 16 -11.95 -5.35 -3.95
CA ILE A 16 -12.07 -4.52 -5.16
C ILE A 16 -10.73 -3.82 -5.39
N ILE A 17 -9.91 -4.39 -6.27
CA ILE A 17 -8.63 -3.82 -6.68
C ILE A 17 -8.82 -3.17 -8.04
N PHE A 18 -8.68 -1.86 -8.11
CA PHE A 18 -8.94 -1.09 -9.32
C PHE A 18 -7.90 0.02 -9.51
N ARG A 19 -7.93 0.66 -10.69
CA ARG A 19 -7.12 1.86 -10.96
C ARG A 19 -7.95 3.08 -10.62
N GLN A 20 -7.42 3.97 -9.79
CA GLN A 20 -8.10 5.22 -9.41
C GLN A 20 -8.66 5.97 -10.62
N SER A 21 -7.86 6.09 -11.71
CA SER A 21 -8.26 6.77 -12.94
C SER A 21 -9.40 6.11 -13.72
N SER A 22 -9.81 4.89 -13.38
CA SER A 22 -10.97 4.23 -13.98
C SER A 22 -12.30 4.58 -13.30
N VAL A 23 -12.26 5.44 -12.26
CA VAL A 23 -13.44 5.90 -11.52
C VAL A 23 -13.42 7.43 -11.47
N ALA A 24 -14.23 8.07 -12.32
CA ALA A 24 -14.24 9.53 -12.48
C ALA A 24 -14.68 10.28 -11.20
N ALA A 25 -15.49 9.62 -10.37
CA ALA A 25 -16.02 10.16 -9.12
C ALA A 25 -14.91 10.65 -8.17
N HIS A 26 -13.70 10.08 -8.23
CA HIS A 26 -12.54 10.55 -7.45
C HIS A 26 -12.21 12.01 -7.74
N SER A 27 -12.08 12.36 -9.03
CA SER A 27 -11.77 13.73 -9.44
C SER A 27 -12.93 14.69 -9.20
N GLN A 28 -14.17 14.22 -9.37
CA GLN A 28 -15.37 15.02 -9.12
C GLN A 28 -15.50 15.37 -7.63
N LEU A 29 -15.38 14.36 -6.75
CA LEU A 29 -15.45 14.59 -5.32
C LEU A 29 -14.24 15.39 -4.83
N HIS A 30 -13.04 15.14 -5.37
CA HIS A 30 -11.86 15.96 -5.06
C HIS A 30 -12.12 17.46 -5.28
N TRP A 31 -12.75 17.83 -6.40
CA TRP A 31 -13.08 19.22 -6.69
C TRP A 31 -14.07 19.79 -5.68
N ILE A 32 -15.14 19.04 -5.37
CA ILE A 32 -16.14 19.45 -4.37
C ILE A 32 -15.46 19.65 -3.01
N LEU A 33 -14.70 18.66 -2.54
CA LEU A 33 -14.01 18.69 -1.24
C LEU A 33 -12.95 19.79 -1.14
N SER A 34 -12.38 20.23 -2.27
CA SER A 34 -11.41 21.34 -2.28
C SER A 34 -12.02 22.65 -1.78
N ASN A 35 -13.35 22.83 -1.87
CA ASN A 35 -14.04 23.99 -1.30
C ASN A 35 -14.16 23.94 0.23
N TYR A 36 -13.85 22.80 0.84
CA TYR A 36 -13.95 22.55 2.28
C TYR A 36 -12.59 22.23 2.93
N ALA A 37 -11.51 22.28 2.16
CA ALA A 37 -10.15 22.05 2.64
C ALA A 37 -9.41 23.38 2.85
N PRO A 38 -9.16 23.82 4.11
CA PRO A 38 -8.49 25.09 4.35
C PRO A 38 -7.05 25.10 3.82
N ILE A 39 -6.70 26.11 3.02
CA ILE A 39 -5.33 26.29 2.49
C ILE A 39 -4.28 26.26 3.61
N GLY A 40 -4.60 26.85 4.77
CA GLY A 40 -3.71 26.85 5.93
C GLY A 40 -3.38 25.46 6.47
N HIS A 41 -4.33 24.51 6.39
CA HIS A 41 -4.11 23.12 6.83
C HIS A 41 -3.13 22.43 5.88
N LEU A 42 -3.36 22.56 4.57
CA LEU A 42 -2.50 21.99 3.53
C LEU A 42 -1.06 22.53 3.61
N LYS A 43 -0.88 23.85 3.79
CA LYS A 43 0.45 24.47 3.96
C LYS A 43 1.23 23.97 5.17
N ARG A 44 0.54 23.48 6.21
CA ARG A 44 1.18 22.97 7.43
C ARG A 44 1.59 21.51 7.35
N MET A 45 1.20 20.80 6.30
CA MET A 45 1.50 19.38 6.16
C MET A 45 2.99 19.10 6.05
N THR A 46 3.47 18.12 6.83
CA THR A 46 4.90 17.77 6.90
C THR A 46 5.43 17.31 5.54
N GLN A 47 4.63 16.55 4.79
CA GLN A 47 4.99 16.07 3.46
C GLN A 47 5.09 17.20 2.42
N PHE A 48 4.27 18.25 2.56
CA PHE A 48 4.37 19.42 1.67
C PHE A 48 5.63 20.22 1.98
N LYS A 49 5.92 20.46 3.27
CA LYS A 49 7.14 21.16 3.71
C LYS A 49 8.42 20.43 3.32
N SER A 50 8.47 19.11 3.50
CA SER A 50 9.65 18.31 3.18
C SER A 50 9.99 18.26 1.69
N ARG A 51 8.99 18.46 0.81
CA ARG A 51 9.17 18.47 -0.65
C ARG A 51 9.54 19.85 -1.24
N GLY A 52 9.78 20.86 -0.42
CA GLY A 52 10.17 22.20 -0.88
C GLY A 52 9.14 23.30 -0.63
N GLY A 53 7.99 22.97 -0.02
CA GLY A 53 6.98 23.94 0.37
C GLY A 53 6.49 24.80 -0.81
N ASN A 54 6.57 26.13 -0.69
CA ASN A 54 6.09 27.04 -1.72
C ASN A 54 7.01 27.16 -2.96
N ASN A 55 8.17 26.50 -2.99
CA ASN A 55 9.15 26.68 -4.06
C ASN A 55 8.90 25.68 -5.21
N GLY A 56 8.24 26.12 -6.27
CA GLY A 56 8.19 25.40 -7.55
C GLY A 56 7.41 24.08 -7.54
N LEU A 57 6.60 23.81 -6.51
CA LEU A 57 5.74 22.63 -6.45
C LEU A 57 4.47 22.82 -7.27
N SER A 58 4.03 21.74 -7.94
CA SER A 58 2.78 21.74 -8.68
C SER A 58 1.58 21.72 -7.73
N LEU A 59 0.44 22.26 -8.19
CA LEU A 59 -0.82 22.24 -7.45
C LEU A 59 -1.19 20.83 -6.99
N GLY A 60 -0.94 19.80 -7.82
CA GLY A 60 -1.24 18.41 -7.45
C GLY A 60 -0.49 17.94 -6.21
N ILE A 61 0.77 18.34 -6.01
CA ILE A 61 1.53 17.98 -4.78
C ILE A 61 0.97 18.72 -3.56
N PHE A 62 0.38 19.90 -3.76
CA PHE A 62 -0.27 20.64 -2.69
C PHE A 62 -1.67 20.10 -2.35
N SER A 63 -2.45 19.69 -3.36
CA SER A 63 -3.86 19.31 -3.21
C SER A 63 -4.10 17.80 -3.09
N TYR A 64 -3.11 16.93 -3.32
CA TYR A 64 -3.32 15.48 -3.23
C TYR A 64 -3.89 14.99 -1.89
N PRO A 65 -3.65 15.62 -0.72
CA PRO A 65 -4.30 15.18 0.52
C PRO A 65 -5.82 15.30 0.47
N VAL A 66 -6.35 16.24 -0.32
CA VAL A 66 -7.79 16.38 -0.59
C VAL A 66 -8.27 15.29 -1.56
N LEU A 67 -7.45 14.92 -2.56
CA LEU A 67 -7.76 13.78 -3.43
C LEU A 67 -7.78 12.47 -2.64
N GLN A 68 -6.84 12.29 -1.70
CA GLN A 68 -6.82 11.16 -0.79
C GLN A 68 -8.07 11.13 0.10
N ALA A 69 -8.57 12.28 0.56
CA ALA A 69 -9.85 12.34 1.27
C ALA A 69 -11.00 11.87 0.36
N ALA A 70 -11.04 12.31 -0.90
CA ALA A 70 -12.05 11.83 -1.85
C ALA A 70 -11.96 10.30 -2.07
N ASP A 71 -10.74 9.76 -2.19
CA ASP A 71 -10.48 8.33 -2.36
C ASP A 71 -11.07 7.49 -1.21
N ILE A 72 -11.02 8.01 0.02
CA ILE A 72 -11.53 7.33 1.21
C ILE A 72 -13.05 7.50 1.34
N LEU A 73 -13.54 8.73 1.19
CA LEU A 73 -14.92 9.09 1.52
C LEU A 73 -15.95 8.60 0.49
N LEU A 74 -15.56 8.41 -0.78
CA LEU A 74 -16.45 7.85 -1.82
C LEU A 74 -17.02 6.48 -1.47
N TYR A 75 -16.28 5.70 -0.69
CA TYR A 75 -16.65 4.32 -0.35
C TYR A 75 -17.23 4.16 1.05
N ASN A 76 -17.54 5.26 1.75
CA ASN A 76 -17.99 5.24 3.15
C ASN A 76 -17.06 4.41 4.07
N THR A 77 -15.75 4.54 3.83
CA THR A 77 -14.71 3.72 4.48
C THR A 77 -14.70 3.92 5.99
N GLU A 78 -14.80 2.84 6.75
CA GLU A 78 -14.75 2.85 8.23
C GLU A 78 -13.31 2.90 8.76
N GLY A 79 -12.38 2.20 8.11
CA GLY A 79 -11.01 2.07 8.58
C GLY A 79 -9.99 2.11 7.45
N VAL A 80 -8.88 2.83 7.65
CA VAL A 80 -7.83 2.97 6.65
C VAL A 80 -6.48 2.50 7.23
N PRO A 81 -5.85 1.47 6.64
CA PRO A 81 -4.51 1.06 7.04
C PRO A 81 -3.49 2.09 6.53
N VAL A 82 -2.90 2.86 7.44
CA VAL A 82 -1.94 3.92 7.11
C VAL A 82 -0.66 3.80 7.95
N GLY A 83 0.48 4.11 7.33
CA GLY A 83 1.72 4.32 8.06
C GLY A 83 1.68 5.61 8.88
N HIS A 84 2.59 5.73 9.86
CA HIS A 84 2.70 6.92 10.71
C HIS A 84 2.87 8.23 9.91
N ASP A 85 3.54 8.16 8.76
CA ASP A 85 3.79 9.28 7.84
C ASP A 85 2.53 9.80 7.11
N GLN A 86 1.44 9.03 7.13
CA GLN A 86 0.17 9.37 6.46
C GLN A 86 -0.96 9.73 7.44
N LEU A 87 -0.71 9.65 8.76
CA LEU A 87 -1.72 9.98 9.79
C LEU A 87 -2.26 11.39 9.65
N GLN A 88 -1.41 12.36 9.29
CA GLN A 88 -1.83 13.75 9.09
C GLN A 88 -2.83 13.90 7.92
N HIS A 89 -2.70 13.11 6.86
CA HIS A 89 -3.65 13.15 5.74
C HIS A 89 -4.97 12.45 6.08
N LEU A 90 -4.92 11.37 6.86
CA LEU A 90 -6.13 10.74 7.36
C LEU A 90 -6.89 11.69 8.30
N GLU A 91 -6.18 12.43 9.15
CA GLU A 91 -6.79 13.45 10.01
C GLU A 91 -7.44 14.59 9.20
N LEU A 92 -6.81 15.04 8.10
CA LEU A 92 -7.47 15.96 7.18
C LEU A 92 -8.77 15.35 6.61
N SER A 93 -8.73 14.08 6.21
CA SER A 93 -9.89 13.39 5.64
C SER A 93 -11.05 13.32 6.64
N ARG A 94 -10.75 13.04 7.92
CA ARG A 94 -11.70 13.06 9.03
C ARG A 94 -12.31 14.45 9.25
N GLN A 95 -11.48 15.49 9.27
CA GLN A 95 -11.94 16.87 9.42
C GLN A 95 -12.88 17.27 8.28
N ILE A 96 -12.52 16.97 7.03
CA ILE A 96 -13.36 17.24 5.86
C ILE A 96 -14.69 16.49 5.97
N ALA A 97 -14.68 15.21 6.33
CA ALA A 97 -15.90 14.42 6.49
C ALA A 97 -16.84 15.01 7.57
N THR A 98 -16.29 15.33 8.74
CA THR A 98 -17.05 15.93 9.85
C THR A 98 -17.62 17.29 9.46
N SER A 99 -16.82 18.18 8.88
CA SER A 99 -17.28 19.49 8.43
C SER A 99 -18.37 19.39 7.36
N PHE A 100 -18.22 18.47 6.41
CA PHE A 100 -19.23 18.27 5.36
C PHE A 100 -20.54 17.72 5.93
N ASN A 101 -20.47 16.76 6.85
CA ASN A 101 -21.65 16.21 7.54
C ASN A 101 -22.41 17.31 8.31
N HIS A 102 -21.70 18.20 9.00
CA HIS A 102 -22.31 19.35 9.68
C HIS A 102 -22.96 20.33 8.70
N LEU A 103 -22.35 20.59 7.55
CA LEU A 103 -22.88 21.49 6.53
C LEU A 103 -24.25 21.03 6.01
N VAL A 104 -24.40 19.73 5.79
CA VAL A 104 -25.61 19.14 5.19
C VAL A 104 -26.62 18.66 6.24
N ASP A 105 -26.38 18.97 7.51
CA ASP A 105 -27.17 18.55 8.67
C ASP A 105 -27.51 17.04 8.66
N GLY A 106 -26.50 16.21 8.39
CA GLY A 106 -26.70 14.77 8.25
C GLY A 106 -25.41 13.96 8.17
N GLN A 107 -25.55 12.63 8.25
CA GLN A 107 -24.41 11.72 8.18
C GLN A 107 -24.21 11.22 6.74
N LEU A 108 -23.63 12.07 5.89
CA LEU A 108 -23.37 11.71 4.50
C LEU A 108 -22.17 10.77 4.39
N PHE A 109 -21.05 11.16 5.00
CA PHE A 109 -19.80 10.40 5.03
C PHE A 109 -19.59 9.66 6.35
N THR A 110 -19.09 8.44 6.28
CA THR A 110 -18.43 7.78 7.41
C THR A 110 -17.13 8.50 7.74
N VAL A 111 -16.86 8.75 9.02
CA VAL A 111 -15.59 9.33 9.48
C VAL A 111 -14.58 8.18 9.63
N PRO A 112 -13.52 8.13 8.81
CA PRO A 112 -12.63 6.97 8.76
C PRO A 112 -11.65 6.92 9.95
N GLU A 113 -11.49 5.77 10.59
CA GLU A 113 -10.52 5.54 11.67
C GLU A 113 -9.18 4.98 11.16
N PRO A 114 -8.04 5.28 11.82
CA PRO A 114 -6.78 4.64 11.49
C PRO A 114 -6.80 3.16 11.91
N ILE A 115 -6.49 2.27 10.98
CA ILE A 115 -6.16 0.89 11.33
C ILE A 115 -4.67 0.85 11.64
N ALA A 116 -4.35 0.84 12.94
CA ALA A 116 -2.99 0.65 13.41
C ALA A 116 -2.57 -0.81 13.16
N GLY A 117 -1.63 -1.01 12.24
CA GLY A 117 -0.94 -2.28 12.05
C GLY A 117 0.49 -2.19 12.56
N ARG A 118 0.96 -3.21 13.29
CA ARG A 118 2.40 -3.42 13.50
C ARG A 118 2.99 -3.86 12.17
N ILE A 119 3.34 -2.91 11.31
CA ILE A 119 4.07 -3.20 10.08
C ILE A 119 5.55 -3.27 10.45
N PRO A 120 6.19 -4.45 10.37
CA PRO A 120 7.60 -4.59 10.67
C PRO A 120 8.40 -3.67 9.76
N ARG A 121 9.22 -2.80 10.35
CA ARG A 121 10.02 -1.85 9.57
C ARG A 121 11.25 -2.57 9.03
N VAL A 122 11.15 -3.12 7.83
CA VAL A 122 12.30 -3.74 7.16
C VAL A 122 13.26 -2.67 6.63
N MET A 123 14.53 -2.79 6.99
CA MET A 123 15.59 -1.83 6.65
C MET A 123 16.38 -2.31 5.42
N SER A 124 17.13 -1.41 4.81
CA SER A 124 17.98 -1.70 3.66
C SER A 124 19.01 -2.77 4.02
N LEU A 125 19.25 -3.72 3.12
CA LEU A 125 20.29 -4.73 3.26
C LEU A 125 21.71 -4.15 3.20
N ARG A 126 21.85 -2.86 2.84
CA ARG A 126 23.14 -2.19 2.70
C ARG A 126 23.40 -1.15 3.79
N ASP A 127 22.35 -0.68 4.45
CA ASP A 127 22.39 0.39 5.46
C ASP A 127 21.25 0.14 6.47
N GLY A 128 21.59 -0.39 7.65
CA GLY A 128 20.61 -0.81 8.65
C GLY A 128 19.80 0.36 9.26
N LEU A 129 20.24 1.60 9.05
CA LEU A 129 19.59 2.82 9.55
C LEU A 129 18.59 3.41 8.53
N LYS A 130 18.65 2.99 7.26
CA LYS A 130 17.72 3.43 6.21
C LYS A 130 16.62 2.40 5.97
N LYS A 131 15.38 2.88 5.88
CA LYS A 131 14.24 2.05 5.49
C LYS A 131 14.46 1.51 4.08
N MET A 132 14.13 0.24 3.86
CA MET A 132 14.16 -0.33 2.51
C MET A 132 13.24 0.47 1.58
N SER A 133 13.77 0.89 0.42
CA SER A 133 13.03 1.71 -0.54
C SER A 133 13.06 1.12 -1.95
N LYS A 134 11.91 1.16 -2.62
CA LYS A 134 11.77 0.80 -4.04
C LYS A 134 12.58 1.72 -4.96
N SER A 135 12.81 2.96 -4.55
CA SER A 135 13.49 3.99 -5.34
C SER A 135 14.98 4.12 -5.04
N ASP A 136 15.55 3.28 -4.18
CA ASP A 136 16.98 3.29 -3.92
C ASP A 136 17.75 2.92 -5.20
N PRO A 137 18.83 3.66 -5.57
CA PRO A 137 19.57 3.37 -6.79
C PRO A 137 20.24 1.98 -6.77
N SER A 138 20.57 1.45 -5.58
CA SER A 138 21.19 0.15 -5.44
C SER A 138 20.15 -0.96 -5.33
N ALA A 139 20.09 -1.85 -6.32
CA ALA A 139 19.24 -3.04 -6.27
C ALA A 139 19.63 -4.00 -5.12
N MET A 140 20.88 -3.92 -4.64
CA MET A 140 21.38 -4.73 -3.52
C MET A 140 20.83 -4.30 -2.16
N SER A 141 20.13 -3.16 -2.07
CA SER A 141 19.49 -2.68 -0.84
C SER A 141 18.21 -3.42 -0.48
N ARG A 142 17.63 -4.20 -1.40
CA ARG A 142 16.25 -4.69 -1.29
C ARG A 142 16.03 -6.04 -1.96
N ILE A 143 15.08 -6.80 -1.44
CA ILE A 143 14.54 -7.99 -2.09
C ILE A 143 13.23 -7.63 -2.80
N HIS A 144 13.09 -8.00 -4.06
CA HIS A 144 11.83 -7.92 -4.79
C HIS A 144 11.12 -9.28 -4.78
N ILE A 145 9.79 -9.25 -4.78
CA ILE A 145 8.94 -10.45 -4.97
C ILE A 145 9.19 -11.14 -6.33
N THR A 146 9.83 -10.45 -7.27
CA THR A 146 10.18 -10.96 -8.59
C THR A 146 11.64 -11.41 -8.69
N ASP A 147 12.44 -11.26 -7.63
CA ASP A 147 13.83 -11.70 -7.65
C ASP A 147 13.87 -13.23 -7.79
N ASN A 148 14.76 -13.75 -8.63
CA ASN A 148 15.02 -15.18 -8.72
C ASN A 148 15.83 -15.67 -7.49
N ASN A 149 15.97 -16.99 -7.36
CA ASN A 149 16.63 -17.60 -6.19
C ASN A 149 18.10 -17.17 -6.06
N ASP A 150 18.82 -17.03 -7.18
CA ASP A 150 20.21 -16.60 -7.19
C ASP A 150 20.37 -15.13 -6.80
N GLU A 151 19.44 -14.27 -7.23
CA GLU A 151 19.39 -12.87 -6.84
C GLU A 151 19.14 -12.70 -5.34
N ILE A 152 18.16 -13.43 -4.77
CA ILE A 152 17.89 -13.43 -3.32
C ILE A 152 19.14 -13.87 -2.57
N LYS A 153 19.73 -15.01 -2.96
CA LYS A 153 20.96 -15.54 -2.36
C LYS A 153 22.11 -14.55 -2.42
N LEU A 154 22.34 -13.94 -3.58
CA LEU A 154 23.40 -12.94 -3.76
C LEU A 154 23.19 -11.73 -2.86
N LYS A 155 21.97 -11.20 -2.79
CA LYS A 155 21.62 -10.03 -1.99
C LYS A 155 21.76 -10.27 -0.50
N ILE A 156 21.28 -11.40 0.01
CA ILE A 156 21.43 -11.76 1.43
C ILE A 156 22.90 -12.04 1.78
N ARG A 157 23.62 -12.77 0.92
CA ARG A 157 25.07 -12.99 1.11
C ARG A 157 25.84 -11.67 1.20
N LYS A 158 25.50 -10.71 0.35
CA LYS A 158 26.11 -9.37 0.29
C LYS A 158 25.47 -8.36 1.24
N ALA A 159 24.50 -8.74 2.07
CA ALA A 159 23.95 -7.81 3.07
C ALA A 159 25.07 -7.34 4.01
N THR A 160 25.12 -6.04 4.30
CA THR A 160 26.10 -5.47 5.24
C THR A 160 25.87 -6.08 6.61
N THR A 161 26.95 -6.39 7.33
CA THR A 161 26.96 -6.87 8.72
C THR A 161 28.19 -6.35 9.43
N ASP A 162 28.19 -6.33 10.75
CA ASP A 162 29.39 -6.05 11.54
C ASP A 162 30.40 -7.22 11.55
N SER A 163 31.53 -6.99 12.21
CA SER A 163 32.65 -7.94 12.31
C SER A 163 32.62 -8.81 13.59
N ILE A 164 31.57 -8.74 14.42
CA ILE A 164 31.50 -9.44 15.71
C ILE A 164 31.23 -10.94 15.50
N GLY A 165 30.51 -11.30 14.44
CA GLY A 165 30.40 -12.67 13.94
C GLY A 165 29.35 -13.56 14.61
N ASN A 166 28.87 -13.21 15.82
CA ASN A 166 27.73 -13.87 16.47
C ASN A 166 26.39 -13.22 16.09
N ILE A 167 25.29 -13.95 16.30
CA ILE A 167 23.92 -13.46 16.05
C ILE A 167 23.34 -12.90 17.34
N SER A 168 23.08 -11.59 17.39
CA SER A 168 22.40 -10.94 18.50
C SER A 168 21.46 -9.84 18.01
N TYR A 169 20.48 -9.48 18.82
CA TYR A 169 19.51 -8.43 18.50
C TYR A 169 19.79 -7.17 19.34
N ASP A 170 20.29 -6.13 18.69
CA ASP A 170 20.48 -4.78 19.23
C ASP A 170 20.32 -3.78 18.09
N GLU A 171 19.15 -3.14 18.00
CA GLU A 171 18.87 -2.18 16.92
C GLU A 171 19.74 -0.92 16.98
N SER A 172 20.30 -0.60 18.15
CA SER A 172 21.08 0.61 18.37
C SER A 172 22.55 0.43 18.02
N GLN A 173 23.15 -0.70 18.43
CA GLN A 173 24.57 -0.98 18.22
C GLN A 173 24.84 -1.86 16.99
N ARG A 174 23.87 -2.70 16.61
CA ARG A 174 24.01 -3.69 15.52
C ARG A 174 22.82 -3.63 14.55
N PRO A 175 22.50 -2.47 13.96
CA PRO A 175 21.27 -2.29 13.17
C PRO A 175 21.18 -3.25 11.97
N GLU A 176 22.30 -3.58 11.33
CA GLU A 176 22.32 -4.50 10.19
C GLU A 176 21.98 -5.94 10.56
N ILE A 177 22.62 -6.49 11.59
CA ILE A 177 22.32 -7.86 12.07
C ILE A 177 20.90 -7.92 12.61
N SER A 178 20.50 -6.94 13.41
CA SER A 178 19.15 -6.85 13.97
C SER A 178 18.08 -6.79 12.87
N ASN A 179 18.37 -6.12 11.74
CA ASN A 179 17.47 -6.15 10.59
C ASN A 179 17.29 -7.56 10.01
N LEU A 180 18.37 -8.34 9.86
CA LEU A 180 18.29 -9.71 9.36
C LEU A 180 17.60 -10.66 10.35
N VAL A 181 17.88 -10.52 11.64
CA VAL A 181 17.21 -11.24 12.73
C VAL A 181 15.71 -10.95 12.72
N ARG A 182 15.33 -9.68 12.59
CA ARG A 182 13.92 -9.30 12.48
C ARG A 182 13.26 -9.92 11.24
N ILE A 183 13.91 -9.92 10.08
CA ILE A 183 13.33 -10.57 8.89
C ILE A 183 13.10 -12.07 9.17
N MET A 184 14.08 -12.77 9.75
CA MET A 184 13.93 -14.17 10.12
C MET A 184 12.77 -14.38 11.11
N ALA A 185 12.70 -13.55 12.15
CA ALA A 185 11.65 -13.58 13.16
C ALA A 185 10.23 -13.47 12.56
N GLU A 186 10.04 -12.57 11.60
CA GLU A 186 8.76 -12.42 10.88
C GLU A 186 8.47 -13.61 9.94
N LEU A 187 9.50 -14.24 9.37
CA LEU A 187 9.33 -15.43 8.53
C LEU A 187 8.98 -16.68 9.33
N THR A 188 9.40 -16.75 10.59
CA THR A 188 9.20 -17.92 11.46
C THR A 188 8.12 -17.73 12.51
N ASP A 189 7.48 -16.55 12.56
CA ASP A 189 6.52 -16.14 13.60
C ASP A 189 7.10 -16.31 15.02
N GLN A 190 8.33 -15.82 15.20
CA GLN A 190 9.08 -15.89 16.46
C GLN A 190 9.48 -14.50 16.93
N ALA A 191 9.75 -14.35 18.23
CA ALA A 191 10.37 -13.13 18.74
C ALA A 191 11.86 -13.05 18.31
N PRO A 192 12.43 -11.85 18.07
CA PRO A 192 13.85 -11.71 17.73
C PRO A 192 14.79 -12.41 18.71
N GLU A 193 14.47 -12.39 20.00
CA GLU A 193 15.23 -13.03 21.07
C GLU A 193 15.28 -14.55 20.89
N GLN A 194 14.15 -15.18 20.54
CA GLN A 194 14.06 -16.61 20.25
C GLN A 194 14.85 -17.01 19.01
N VAL A 195 14.91 -16.13 18.00
CA VAL A 195 15.77 -16.32 16.83
C VAL A 195 17.23 -16.28 17.26
N CYS A 196 17.65 -15.31 18.08
CA CYS A 196 19.01 -15.26 18.59
C CYS A 196 19.39 -16.50 19.39
N GLU A 197 18.51 -16.99 20.27
CA GLU A 197 18.74 -18.24 21.02
C GLU A 197 18.90 -19.46 20.09
N LYS A 198 18.02 -19.59 19.08
CA LYS A 198 18.07 -20.68 18.12
C LYS A 198 19.35 -20.71 17.28
N PHE A 199 19.89 -19.53 16.99
CA PHE A 199 21.11 -19.36 16.20
C PHE A 199 22.33 -19.05 17.06
N ASP A 200 22.28 -19.34 18.35
CA ASP A 200 23.46 -19.24 19.21
C ASP A 200 24.58 -20.16 18.71
N GLY A 201 25.82 -19.67 18.78
CA GLY A 201 27.00 -20.34 18.21
C GLY A 201 27.06 -20.42 16.68
N CYS A 202 26.04 -19.97 15.94
CA CYS A 202 26.09 -19.89 14.48
C CYS A 202 26.90 -18.67 14.01
N THR A 203 27.63 -18.85 12.91
CA THR A 203 28.27 -17.73 12.21
C THR A 203 27.26 -16.91 11.42
N THR A 204 27.58 -15.64 11.15
CA THR A 204 26.81 -14.77 10.26
C THR A 204 26.55 -15.38 8.88
N VAL A 205 27.48 -16.18 8.36
CA VAL A 205 27.33 -16.87 7.06
C VAL A 205 26.24 -17.93 7.14
N GLN A 206 26.32 -18.82 8.13
CA GLN A 206 25.32 -19.88 8.35
C GLN A 206 23.91 -19.29 8.57
N PHE A 207 23.82 -18.19 9.34
CA PHE A 207 22.56 -17.48 9.55
C PHE A 207 21.99 -16.91 8.24
N LYS A 208 22.82 -16.29 7.40
CA LYS A 208 22.43 -15.76 6.09
C LYS A 208 21.99 -16.84 5.11
N ASP A 209 22.62 -18.01 5.14
CA ASP A 209 22.23 -19.15 4.30
C ASP A 209 20.83 -19.65 4.69
N GLN A 210 20.58 -19.84 5.99
CA GLN A 210 19.26 -20.22 6.52
C GLN A 210 18.18 -19.16 6.22
N LEU A 211 18.51 -17.86 6.36
CA LEU A 211 17.61 -16.77 5.99
C LEU A 211 17.28 -16.77 4.50
N THR A 212 18.27 -17.08 3.66
CA THR A 212 18.08 -17.18 2.20
C THR A 212 17.10 -18.29 1.86
N GLU A 213 17.23 -19.47 2.47
CA GLU A 213 16.33 -20.60 2.25
C GLU A 213 14.88 -20.22 2.60
N ARG A 214 14.65 -19.63 3.78
CA ARG A 214 13.30 -19.18 4.19
C ARG A 214 12.71 -18.12 3.28
N LEU A 215 13.52 -17.16 2.82
CA LEU A 215 13.06 -16.16 1.86
C LEU A 215 12.69 -16.78 0.51
N ILE A 216 13.46 -17.75 0.02
CA ILE A 216 13.17 -18.46 -1.22
C ILE A 216 11.88 -19.27 -1.08
N GLU A 217 11.69 -20.00 0.03
CA GLU A 217 10.47 -20.74 0.34
C GLU A 217 9.23 -19.83 0.28
N LEU A 218 9.31 -18.64 0.89
CA LEU A 218 8.22 -17.67 0.88
C LEU A 218 7.97 -17.05 -0.49
N ILE A 219 9.03 -16.59 -1.16
CA ILE A 219 8.91 -15.75 -2.36
C ILE A 219 8.62 -16.58 -3.60
N THR A 220 9.10 -17.81 -3.71
CA THR A 220 8.91 -18.65 -4.90
C THR A 220 7.44 -18.79 -5.33
N PRO A 221 6.49 -19.23 -4.47
CA PRO A 221 5.09 -19.36 -4.88
C PRO A 221 4.45 -18.01 -5.26
N MET A 222 4.88 -16.92 -4.62
CA MET A 222 4.43 -15.57 -4.96
C MET A 222 4.95 -15.13 -6.32
N ARG A 223 6.24 -15.35 -6.59
CA ARG A 223 6.90 -15.05 -7.86
C ARG A 223 6.26 -15.84 -9.01
N ASP A 224 5.98 -17.11 -8.81
CA ASP A 224 5.34 -17.96 -9.82
C ASP A 224 3.92 -17.48 -10.12
N THR A 225 3.15 -17.13 -9.08
CA THR A 225 1.83 -16.51 -9.25
C THR A 225 1.93 -15.17 -9.99
N TYR A 226 2.93 -14.34 -9.65
CA TYR A 226 3.17 -13.07 -10.33
C TYR A 226 3.39 -13.29 -11.83
N HIS A 227 4.30 -14.19 -12.22
CA HIS A 227 4.61 -14.44 -13.63
C HIS A 227 3.41 -15.03 -14.37
N ARG A 228 2.70 -16.00 -13.77
CA ARG A 228 1.48 -16.59 -14.33
C ARG A 228 0.41 -15.53 -14.60
N VAL A 229 0.09 -14.71 -13.59
CA VAL A 229 -0.91 -13.64 -13.73
C VAL A 229 -0.44 -12.56 -14.71
N ARG A 230 0.85 -12.22 -14.71
CA ARG A 230 1.41 -11.20 -15.59
C ARG A 230 1.37 -11.61 -17.07
N ALA A 231 1.49 -12.90 -17.36
CA ALA A 231 1.41 -13.45 -18.70
C ALA A 231 -0.02 -13.46 -19.25
N ASP A 232 -1.04 -13.63 -18.40
CA ASP A 232 -2.45 -13.58 -18.81
C ASP A 232 -3.00 -12.15 -18.84
N GLN A 233 -2.71 -11.44 -19.92
CA GLN A 233 -3.16 -10.06 -20.10
C GLN A 233 -4.69 -9.96 -20.27
N ALA A 234 -5.35 -10.99 -20.82
CA ALA A 234 -6.80 -11.01 -20.99
C ALA A 234 -7.50 -11.08 -19.63
N TYR A 235 -7.03 -11.97 -18.75
CA TYR A 235 -7.50 -12.08 -17.38
C TYR A 235 -7.28 -10.81 -16.57
N LEU A 236 -6.09 -10.19 -16.67
CA LEU A 236 -5.82 -8.91 -16.02
C LEU A 236 -6.78 -7.80 -16.48
N ASN A 237 -7.03 -7.71 -17.78
CA ASN A 237 -7.96 -6.71 -18.32
C ASN A 237 -9.39 -6.97 -17.85
N HIS A 238 -9.82 -8.23 -17.81
CA HIS A 238 -11.13 -8.62 -17.28
C HIS A 238 -11.30 -8.22 -15.81
N ILE A 239 -10.31 -8.53 -14.94
CA ILE A 239 -10.35 -8.12 -13.54
C ILE A 239 -10.40 -6.60 -13.40
N PHE A 240 -9.56 -5.86 -14.15
CA PHE A 240 -9.56 -4.41 -14.07
C PHE A 240 -10.90 -3.80 -14.48
N ALA A 241 -11.55 -4.32 -15.51
CA ALA A 241 -12.86 -3.86 -15.93
C ALA A 241 -13.92 -4.17 -14.87
N SER A 242 -14.03 -5.43 -14.45
CA SER A 242 -15.01 -5.87 -13.45
C SER A 242 -14.87 -5.12 -12.12
N ASN A 243 -13.65 -4.93 -11.62
CA ASN A 243 -13.43 -4.18 -10.38
C ASN A 243 -13.64 -2.68 -10.54
N ALA A 244 -13.37 -2.11 -11.72
CA ALA A 244 -13.71 -0.71 -11.99
C ALA A 244 -15.24 -0.52 -11.97
N ASP A 245 -16.01 -1.42 -12.58
CA ASP A 245 -17.48 -1.35 -12.58
C ASP A 245 -18.03 -1.43 -11.15
N ARG A 246 -17.54 -2.39 -10.35
CA ARG A 246 -17.91 -2.51 -8.93
C ARG A 246 -17.56 -1.26 -8.12
N ALA A 247 -16.39 -0.66 -8.37
CA ALA A 247 -15.96 0.57 -7.71
C ALA A 247 -16.81 1.78 -8.13
N ASN A 248 -17.13 1.91 -9.43
CA ASN A 248 -17.98 2.98 -9.95
C ASN A 248 -19.37 2.95 -9.31
N VAL A 249 -20.01 1.77 -9.23
CA VAL A 249 -21.33 1.62 -8.60
C VAL A 249 -21.34 2.16 -7.16
N GLN A 250 -20.30 1.90 -6.37
CA GLN A 250 -20.23 2.41 -5.00
C GLN A 250 -19.94 3.91 -4.95
N ALA A 251 -18.97 4.37 -5.74
CA ALA A 251 -18.54 5.75 -5.76
C ALA A 251 -19.64 6.70 -6.28
N GLU A 252 -20.35 6.31 -7.35
CA GLU A 252 -21.45 7.09 -7.93
C GLU A 252 -22.63 7.23 -6.97
N ARG A 253 -22.95 6.19 -6.19
CA ARG A 253 -24.00 6.28 -5.15
C ARG A 253 -23.66 7.35 -4.12
N THR A 254 -22.41 7.39 -3.65
CA THR A 254 -21.97 8.41 -2.70
C THR A 254 -21.96 9.79 -3.35
N LEU A 255 -21.43 9.92 -4.57
CA LEU A 255 -21.37 11.19 -5.27
C LEU A 255 -22.76 11.76 -5.59
N ALA A 256 -23.72 10.90 -5.96
CA ALA A 256 -25.11 11.32 -6.16
C ALA A 256 -25.72 11.91 -4.88
N ARG A 257 -25.48 11.27 -3.71
CA ARG A 257 -25.90 11.82 -2.41
C ARG A 257 -25.26 13.19 -2.14
N VAL A 258 -23.97 13.35 -2.47
CA VAL A 258 -23.26 14.64 -2.35
C VAL A 258 -23.92 15.70 -3.24
N HIS A 259 -24.21 15.37 -4.50
CA HIS A 259 -24.88 16.28 -5.43
C HIS A 259 -26.24 16.73 -4.89
N THR A 260 -27.08 15.79 -4.43
CA THR A 260 -28.39 16.10 -3.84
C THR A 260 -28.26 17.00 -2.62
N ALA A 261 -27.34 16.68 -1.69
CA ALA A 261 -27.15 17.45 -0.47
C ALA A 261 -26.68 18.89 -0.74
N LEU A 262 -25.93 19.11 -1.82
CA LEU A 262 -25.46 20.43 -2.24
C LEU A 262 -26.41 21.14 -3.22
N GLY A 263 -27.53 20.53 -3.62
CA GLY A 263 -28.44 21.08 -4.61
C GLY A 263 -27.84 21.18 -6.03
N LEU A 264 -26.84 20.37 -6.35
CA LEU A 264 -26.24 20.29 -7.68
C LEU A 264 -27.15 19.50 -8.64
N ALA A 265 -26.91 19.68 -9.94
CA ALA A 265 -27.61 18.89 -10.96
C ALA A 265 -27.45 17.37 -10.68
N PRO A 266 -28.53 16.58 -10.83
CA PRO A 266 -28.46 15.14 -10.68
C PRO A 266 -27.41 14.56 -11.64
N LEU A 267 -26.65 13.57 -11.16
CA LEU A 267 -25.83 12.78 -12.07
C LEU A 267 -26.78 11.93 -12.91
N GLU A 268 -26.64 12.01 -14.23
CA GLU A 268 -27.25 11.02 -15.12
C GLU A 268 -26.63 9.68 -14.74
N THR A 269 -27.40 8.86 -14.02
CA THR A 269 -27.05 7.45 -13.86
C THR A 269 -27.31 6.84 -15.21
N GLU A 270 -26.29 6.79 -16.06
CA GLU A 270 -26.38 6.01 -17.29
C GLU A 270 -26.92 4.64 -16.91
N THR A 271 -28.11 4.33 -17.44
CA THR A 271 -28.63 2.97 -17.56
C THR A 271 -27.46 2.06 -17.87
N VAL A 272 -27.14 1.18 -16.91
CA VAL A 272 -26.25 0.03 -17.03
C VAL A 272 -26.04 -0.31 -18.50
N LEU A 273 -24.90 0.11 -19.07
CA LEU A 273 -24.52 -0.35 -20.41
C LEU A 273 -24.65 -1.87 -20.38
N PRO A 274 -25.38 -2.47 -21.34
CA PRO A 274 -25.75 -3.88 -21.28
C PRO A 274 -24.49 -4.69 -21.05
N ASN A 275 -24.51 -5.50 -19.98
CA ASN A 275 -23.47 -6.42 -19.55
C ASN A 275 -22.45 -6.67 -20.65
N ARG A 276 -21.26 -6.08 -20.55
CA ARG A 276 -20.07 -6.70 -21.14
C ARG A 276 -19.81 -7.98 -20.35
N ASN A 277 -20.66 -8.98 -20.58
CA ASN A 277 -20.39 -10.37 -20.27
C ASN A 277 -19.22 -10.79 -21.18
N LEU A 278 -18.03 -10.32 -20.82
CA LEU A 278 -16.80 -11.02 -21.15
C LEU A 278 -16.82 -12.25 -20.24
N SER A 279 -17.54 -13.28 -20.67
CA SER A 279 -17.50 -14.60 -20.07
C SER A 279 -16.07 -15.12 -20.19
N TYR A 280 -15.23 -14.79 -19.22
CA TYR A 280 -13.97 -15.47 -19.02
C TYR A 280 -14.29 -16.74 -18.26
N SER A 281 -14.36 -17.86 -18.98
CA SER A 281 -14.33 -19.17 -18.36
C SER A 281 -12.97 -19.31 -17.66
N LYS A 282 -12.97 -19.20 -16.34
CA LYS A 282 -11.84 -19.54 -15.47
C LYS A 282 -11.32 -20.90 -15.94
N PRO A 283 -10.08 -21.04 -16.44
CA PRO A 283 -9.61 -22.37 -16.77
C PRO A 283 -9.55 -23.16 -15.46
N ALA A 284 -10.09 -24.38 -15.48
CA ALA A 284 -9.94 -25.31 -14.38
C ALA A 284 -8.43 -25.56 -14.22
N PHE A 285 -7.89 -25.13 -13.11
CA PHE A 285 -6.52 -25.42 -12.73
C PHE A 285 -6.58 -26.00 -11.32
N ASP A 286 -6.28 -27.30 -11.25
CA ASP A 286 -6.07 -28.09 -10.04
C ASP A 286 -4.97 -27.48 -9.15
#